data_AF-A0A3P6B0K0-F1
#
_entry.id   AF-A0A3P6B0K0-F1
#
_cell.length_a   1.000
_cell.length_b   1.000
_cell.length_c   1.000
_cell.angle_alpha   90.00
_cell.angle_beta   90.00
_cell.angle_gamma   90.00
#
_symmetry.space_group_name_H-M   'P 1'
#
loop_
_entity.id
_entity.type
_entity.pdbx_description
1 polymer ?
#
loop_
_entity_poly.entity_id
_entity_poly.type
_entity_poly.pdbx_seq_one_letter_code
_entity_poly.pdbx_strand_id
1 'polypeptide(L)'
;MTPGLLVRIHRINDSVEVLENSNMTFPFKGPWFAGKDVLITVDPANIQHIVTSNFSNYIKGAEFQEIFEVCGDGIINSDADRASKLKKCYQALLRHQGFQRDSMSITTRKLNDVLLPLSIIYQRQERSWTYKMCSGDSRSTLP
;
A
#
# COMPACT_ATOMS: atom_id res chain seq x y z
N MET A 1 17.63 7.98 11.95
CA MET A 1 16.72 7.36 12.94
C MET A 1 15.31 7.40 12.39
N THR A 2 14.83 6.31 11.81
CA THR A 2 13.44 6.19 11.32
C THR A 2 12.80 4.92 11.88
N PRO A 3 12.35 4.93 13.16
CA PRO A 3 11.46 3.91 13.69
C PRO A 3 10.00 4.39 13.80
N GLY A 4 9.59 5.41 13.03
CA GLY A 4 8.25 6.02 13.14
C GLY A 4 7.30 5.74 11.97
N LEU A 5 7.81 5.33 10.81
CA LEU A 5 7.00 5.20 9.58
C LEU A 5 6.18 3.91 9.51
N LEU A 6 6.56 2.87 10.27
CA LEU A 6 5.85 1.58 10.27
C LEU A 6 4.67 1.52 11.26
N VAL A 7 4.65 2.38 12.29
CA VAL A 7 3.63 2.35 13.36
C VAL A 7 2.34 3.11 12.97
N ARG A 8 2.32 3.81 11.82
CA ARG A 8 1.26 4.78 11.49
C ARG A 8 0.45 4.43 10.24
N ILE A 9 0.36 3.16 9.85
CA ILE A 9 -0.54 2.74 8.75
C ILE A 9 -2.02 2.99 9.12
N HIS A 10 -2.35 3.07 10.41
CA HIS A 10 -3.71 3.31 10.91
C HIS A 10 -4.18 4.78 10.89
N ARG A 11 -3.33 5.73 10.46
CA ARG A 11 -3.59 7.19 10.53
C ARG A 11 -3.36 7.90 9.19
N ILE A 12 -3.79 7.25 8.11
CA ILE A 12 -3.74 7.81 6.75
C ILE A 12 -4.37 9.22 6.73
N ASN A 13 -5.46 9.44 7.48
CA ASN A 13 -6.16 10.72 7.54
C ASN A 13 -5.30 11.87 8.09
N ASP A 14 -4.55 11.66 9.17
CA ASP A 14 -3.64 12.68 9.72
C ASP A 14 -2.47 13.00 8.79
N SER A 15 -2.11 12.04 7.93
CA SER A 15 -1.08 12.24 6.90
C SER A 15 -1.55 13.21 5.81
N VAL A 16 -2.86 13.18 5.50
CA VAL A 16 -3.48 14.07 4.50
C VAL A 16 -3.48 15.52 4.99
N GLU A 17 -3.75 15.74 6.27
CA GLU A 17 -3.74 17.09 6.88
C GLU A 17 -2.34 17.73 6.87
N VAL A 18 -1.29 16.91 7.09
CA VAL A 18 0.10 17.37 6.96
C VAL A 18 0.46 17.69 5.51
N LEU A 19 -0.10 16.94 4.55
CA LEU A 19 0.07 17.15 3.10
C LEU A 19 -0.59 18.43 2.59
N GLU A 20 -1.80 18.73 3.07
CA GLU A 20 -2.53 19.96 2.73
C GLU A 20 -1.76 21.20 3.21
N ASN A 21 -1.17 21.12 4.41
CA ASN A 21 -0.35 22.20 4.97
C ASN A 21 1.01 22.38 4.30
N SER A 22 1.50 21.38 3.54
CA SER A 22 2.83 21.41 2.91
C SER A 22 2.78 21.61 1.39
N ASN A 23 1.76 22.30 0.86
CA ASN A 23 1.53 22.48 -0.58
C ASN A 23 1.62 21.16 -1.39
N MET A 24 1.32 20.03 -0.74
CA MET A 24 1.41 18.68 -1.31
C MET A 24 2.80 18.28 -1.84
N THR A 25 3.87 19.04 -1.59
CA THR A 25 5.24 18.74 -2.05
C THR A 25 6.22 19.00 -0.92
N PHE A 26 6.93 17.96 -0.45
CA PHE A 26 7.87 18.11 0.65
C PHE A 26 9.23 17.45 0.34
N PRO A 27 10.35 18.13 0.66
CA PRO A 27 11.67 17.53 0.57
C PRO A 27 11.87 16.55 1.74
N PHE A 28 12.00 15.28 1.42
CA PHE A 28 12.42 14.25 2.35
C PHE A 28 13.95 14.11 2.30
N LYS A 29 14.62 14.67 3.31
CA LYS A 29 16.04 14.44 3.50
C LYS A 29 16.24 13.04 4.06
N GLY A 30 16.85 12.16 3.27
CA GLY A 30 17.22 10.83 3.72
C GLY A 30 18.20 10.89 4.89
N PRO A 31 18.41 9.76 5.61
CA PRO A 31 19.47 9.66 6.60
C PRO A 31 20.82 10.07 5.99
N TRP A 32 21.69 10.71 6.76
CA TRP A 32 23.02 11.21 6.33
C TRP A 32 23.85 10.21 5.48
N PHE A 33 23.72 8.90 5.72
CA PHE A 33 24.46 7.87 4.97
C PHE A 33 23.86 7.54 3.58
N ALA A 34 22.63 7.96 3.30
CA ALA A 34 21.97 7.81 2.00
C ALA A 34 22.27 9.00 1.06
N GLY A 35 22.98 10.02 1.54
CA GLY A 35 23.65 11.06 0.74
C GLY A 35 22.77 11.93 -0.16
N LYS A 36 21.44 11.77 -0.17
CA LYS A 36 20.55 12.43 -1.13
C LYS A 36 19.23 12.87 -0.54
N ASP A 37 18.78 14.03 -1.03
CA ASP A 37 17.49 14.63 -0.75
C ASP A 37 16.48 14.08 -1.78
N VAL A 38 15.39 13.47 -1.30
CA VAL A 38 14.30 12.95 -2.13
C VAL A 38 13.14 13.93 -2.09
N LEU A 39 12.65 14.39 -3.23
CA LEU A 39 11.44 15.21 -3.28
C LEU A 39 10.22 14.31 -3.41
N ILE A 40 9.32 14.37 -2.43
CA ILE A 40 8.06 13.61 -2.46
C ILE A 40 6.94 14.60 -2.79
N THR A 41 6.19 14.30 -3.85
CA THR A 41 5.03 15.07 -4.28
C THR A 41 3.78 14.21 -4.19
N VAL A 42 2.72 14.79 -3.67
CA VAL A 42 1.38 14.23 -3.58
C VAL A 42 0.37 15.05 -4.39
N ASP A 43 0.81 16.17 -4.98
CA ASP A 43 0.02 16.92 -5.95
C ASP A 43 -0.32 16.02 -7.16
N PRO A 44 -1.62 15.78 -7.44
CA PRO A 44 -2.06 14.97 -8.58
C PRO A 44 -1.52 15.48 -9.92
N ALA A 45 -1.41 16.80 -10.11
CA ALA A 45 -0.92 17.38 -11.35
C ALA A 45 0.57 17.07 -11.57
N ASN A 46 1.36 17.21 -10.50
CA ASN A 46 2.79 16.93 -10.55
C ASN A 46 3.07 15.42 -10.66
N ILE A 47 2.30 14.57 -9.98
CA ILE A 47 2.37 13.11 -10.13
C ILE A 47 2.04 12.71 -11.57
N GLN A 48 0.96 13.24 -12.14
CA GLN A 48 0.60 12.93 -13.53
C GLN A 48 1.71 13.35 -14.48
N HIS A 49 2.31 14.52 -14.25
CA HIS A 49 3.43 15.01 -15.02
C HIS A 49 4.65 14.08 -14.96
N ILE A 50 5.05 13.62 -13.75
CA ILE A 50 6.18 12.71 -13.54
C ILE A 50 5.90 11.32 -14.12
N VAL A 51 4.73 10.75 -13.86
CA VAL A 51 4.42 9.35 -14.16
C VAL A 51 3.91 9.15 -15.60
N THR A 52 3.37 10.19 -16.21
CA THR A 52 2.66 10.09 -17.50
C THR A 52 3.35 10.91 -18.59
N SER A 53 3.44 12.23 -18.43
CA SER A 53 3.83 13.14 -19.52
C SER A 53 5.34 13.26 -19.70
N ASN A 54 6.11 13.22 -18.61
CA ASN A 54 7.55 13.48 -18.60
C ASN A 54 8.36 12.36 -17.94
N PHE A 55 7.85 11.12 -17.96
CA PHE A 55 8.50 9.96 -17.35
C PHE A 55 9.92 9.70 -17.85
N SER A 56 10.23 10.02 -19.11
CA SER A 56 11.58 9.88 -19.68
C SER A 56 12.58 10.91 -19.16
N ASN A 57 12.10 12.09 -18.73
CA ASN A 57 12.96 13.15 -18.19
C ASN A 57 13.36 12.89 -16.73
N TYR A 58 12.63 12.03 -16.03
CA TYR A 58 13.02 11.53 -14.72
C TYR A 58 13.87 10.27 -14.87
N ILE A 59 15.14 10.46 -15.25
CA ILE A 59 16.11 9.37 -15.35
C ILE A 59 16.29 8.75 -13.97
N LYS A 60 15.88 7.49 -13.84
CA LYS A 60 16.07 6.70 -12.62
C LYS A 60 17.53 6.32 -12.53
N GLY A 61 18.26 6.97 -11.62
CA GLY A 61 19.65 6.62 -11.35
C GLY A 61 19.76 5.19 -10.82
N ALA A 62 20.98 4.64 -10.83
CA ALA A 62 21.27 3.27 -10.36
C ALA A 62 20.73 2.98 -8.95
N GLU A 63 20.77 3.96 -8.04
CA GLU A 63 20.22 3.82 -6.68
C GLU A 63 18.69 3.67 -6.66
N PHE A 64 17.97 4.29 -7.59
CA PHE A 64 16.54 4.06 -7.72
C PHE A 64 16.26 2.63 -8.21
N GLN A 65 17.13 2.09 -9.07
CA GLN A 65 17.03 0.69 -9.49
C GLN A 65 17.33 -0.27 -8.34
N GLU A 66 18.28 0.06 -7.46
CA GLU A 66 18.63 -0.74 -6.28
C GLU A 66 17.49 -0.75 -5.24
N ILE A 67 16.91 0.41 -4.93
CA ILE A 67 15.78 0.52 -4.00
C ILE A 67 14.56 -0.27 -4.52
N PHE A 68 14.31 -0.22 -5.83
CA PHE A 68 13.19 -0.88 -6.47
C PHE A 68 13.58 -2.17 -7.19
N GLU A 69 14.71 -2.79 -6.84
CA GLU A 69 15.19 -4.04 -7.45
C GLU A 69 14.18 -5.17 -7.24
N VAL A 70 13.49 -5.16 -6.10
CA VAL A 70 12.38 -6.09 -5.79
C VAL A 70 11.26 -6.02 -6.83
N CYS A 71 11.09 -4.89 -7.51
CA CYS A 71 10.10 -4.73 -8.59
C CYS A 71 10.61 -5.23 -9.96
N GLY A 72 11.87 -5.66 -10.06
CA GLY A 72 12.53 -6.13 -11.28
C GLY A 72 12.43 -5.11 -12.42
N ASP A 73 12.42 -5.57 -13.67
CA ASP A 73 12.20 -4.74 -14.87
C ASP A 73 10.72 -4.32 -15.07
N GLY A 74 9.96 -4.21 -13.99
CA GLY A 74 8.56 -3.81 -14.00
C GLY A 74 8.35 -2.35 -14.42
N ILE A 75 7.10 -1.87 -14.34
CA ILE A 75 6.72 -0.50 -14.71
C ILE A 75 7.56 0.57 -13.96
N ILE A 76 8.02 0.23 -12.75
CA ILE A 76 8.76 1.13 -11.86
C ILE A 76 10.24 1.23 -12.23
N ASN A 77 10.89 0.18 -12.74
CA ASN A 77 12.32 0.20 -13.04
C ASN A 77 12.66 0.28 -14.54
N SER A 78 11.70 -0.07 -15.41
CA SER A 78 11.93 -0.11 -16.86
C SER A 78 12.00 1.26 -17.53
N ASP A 79 12.62 1.27 -18.72
CA ASP A 79 12.67 2.41 -19.64
C ASP A 79 11.29 3.00 -19.94
N ALA A 80 11.26 4.29 -20.29
CA ALA A 80 10.02 5.01 -20.56
C ALA A 80 9.10 4.34 -21.59
N ASP A 81 9.66 3.82 -22.69
CA ASP A 81 8.88 3.14 -23.73
C ASP A 81 8.32 1.79 -23.25
N ARG A 82 9.14 0.99 -22.55
CA ARG A 82 8.74 -0.30 -21.97
C ARG A 82 7.65 -0.12 -20.92
N ALA A 83 7.84 0.83 -20.00
CA ALA A 83 6.86 1.18 -18.99
C ALA A 83 5.54 1.67 -19.60
N SER A 84 5.59 2.46 -20.69
CA SER A 84 4.40 2.93 -21.40
C SER A 84 3.62 1.80 -22.06
N LYS A 85 4.30 0.89 -22.77
CA LYS A 85 3.69 -0.31 -23.36
C LYS A 85 3.05 -1.19 -22.30
N LEU A 86 3.79 -1.45 -21.21
CA LEU A 86 3.32 -2.27 -20.11
C LEU A 86 2.09 -1.64 -19.42
N LYS A 87 2.08 -0.32 -19.19
CA LYS A 87 0.92 0.43 -18.69
C LYS A 87 -0.31 0.24 -19.60
N LYS A 88 -0.15 0.32 -20.93
CA LYS A 88 -1.26 0.09 -21.88
C LYS A 88 -1.78 -1.33 -21.81
N CYS A 89 -0.90 -2.33 -21.75
CA CYS A 89 -1.28 -3.74 -21.59
C CYS A 89 -2.06 -3.97 -20.29
N TYR A 90 -1.56 -3.47 -19.16
CA TYR A 90 -2.27 -3.57 -17.88
C TYR A 90 -3.61 -2.84 -17.91
N GLN A 91 -3.68 -1.64 -18.47
CA GLN A 91 -4.94 -0.92 -18.62
C GLN A 91 -5.96 -1.70 -19.46
N ALA A 92 -5.53 -2.33 -20.55
CA ALA A 92 -6.39 -3.17 -21.37
C ALA A 92 -6.86 -4.42 -20.60
N LEU A 93 -5.96 -5.09 -19.88
CA LEU A 93 -6.29 -6.25 -19.04
C LEU A 93 -7.28 -5.87 -17.94
N LEU A 94 -7.04 -4.77 -17.22
CA LEU A 94 -7.90 -4.28 -16.16
C LEU A 94 -9.28 -3.86 -16.68
N ARG A 95 -9.37 -3.31 -17.90
CA ARG A 95 -10.65 -2.95 -18.53
C ARG A 95 -11.39 -4.15 -19.11
N HIS A 96 -10.74 -5.31 -19.23
CA HIS A 96 -11.37 -6.50 -19.78
C HIS A 96 -12.49 -6.99 -18.86
N GLN A 97 -13.71 -7.12 -19.39
CA GLN A 97 -14.88 -7.52 -18.60
C GLN A 97 -14.72 -8.88 -17.93
N GLY A 98 -14.03 -9.83 -18.59
CA GLY A 98 -13.70 -11.12 -17.99
C GLY A 98 -12.83 -10.97 -16.75
N PHE A 99 -11.80 -10.12 -16.80
CA PHE A 99 -10.94 -9.87 -15.64
C PHE A 99 -11.72 -9.24 -14.49
N GLN A 100 -12.59 -8.27 -14.78
CA GLN A 100 -13.43 -7.63 -13.77
C GLN A 100 -14.40 -8.61 -13.11
N ARG A 101 -15.06 -9.45 -13.91
CA ARG A 101 -15.97 -10.49 -13.43
C ARG A 101 -15.25 -11.51 -12.56
N ASP A 102 -14.11 -12.01 -13.04
CA ASP A 102 -13.33 -13.02 -12.35
C ASP A 102 -12.77 -12.46 -11.04
N SER A 103 -12.18 -11.26 -11.08
CA SER A 103 -11.68 -10.54 -9.90
C SER A 103 -12.77 -10.37 -8.84
N MET A 104 -13.96 -9.91 -9.23
CA MET A 104 -15.09 -9.74 -8.31
C MET A 104 -15.55 -11.08 -7.73
N SER A 105 -15.64 -12.12 -8.57
CA SER A 105 -16.08 -13.45 -8.14
C SER A 105 -15.09 -14.10 -7.17
N ILE A 106 -13.79 -14.00 -7.43
CA ILE A 106 -12.73 -14.55 -6.59
C ILE A 106 -12.66 -13.80 -5.27
N THR A 107 -12.74 -12.46 -5.32
CA THR A 107 -12.73 -11.63 -4.10
C THR A 107 -13.94 -11.95 -3.23
N THR A 108 -15.13 -12.02 -3.82
CA THR A 108 -16.36 -12.38 -3.10
C THR A 108 -16.27 -13.78 -2.50
N ARG A 109 -15.72 -14.74 -3.25
CA ARG A 109 -15.52 -16.10 -2.78
C ARG A 109 -14.53 -16.16 -1.62
N LYS A 110 -13.37 -15.52 -1.73
CA LYS A 110 -12.37 -15.47 -0.65
C LYS A 110 -12.89 -14.74 0.59
N LEU A 111 -13.68 -13.69 0.40
CA LEU A 111 -14.36 -12.99 1.48
C LEU A 111 -15.31 -13.94 2.22
N ASN A 112 -16.15 -14.68 1.49
CA ASN A 112 -17.12 -15.61 2.08
C ASN A 112 -16.48 -16.87 2.67
N ASP A 113 -15.45 -17.41 2.03
CA ASP A 113 -14.82 -18.68 2.44
C ASP A 113 -13.83 -18.50 3.60
N VAL A 114 -13.22 -17.31 3.73
CA VAL A 114 -12.13 -17.07 4.71
C VAL A 114 -12.49 -15.96 5.68
N LEU A 115 -12.80 -14.76 5.19
CA LEU A 115 -12.94 -13.59 6.06
C LEU A 115 -14.22 -13.62 6.90
N LEU A 116 -15.35 -14.06 6.33
CA LEU A 116 -16.61 -14.19 7.08
C LEU A 116 -16.52 -15.26 8.19
N PRO A 117 -16.02 -16.49 7.95
CA PRO A 117 -15.83 -17.46 9.03
C PRO A 117 -14.87 -16.96 10.10
N LEU A 118 -13.77 -16.30 9.72
CA LEU A 118 -12.84 -15.74 10.68
C LEU A 118 -13.51 -14.68 11.56
N SER A 119 -14.25 -13.73 10.99
CA SER A 119 -14.94 -12.70 11.77
C SER A 119 -15.97 -13.31 12.74
N ILE A 120 -16.68 -14.37 12.33
CA ILE A 120 -17.60 -15.12 13.18
C ILE A 120 -16.85 -15.83 14.33
N ILE A 121 -15.69 -16.44 14.05
CA ILE A 121 -14.85 -17.10 15.07
C ILE A 121 -14.35 -16.07 16.09
N TYR A 122 -13.84 -14.93 15.64
CA TYR A 122 -13.40 -13.84 16.52
C TYR A 122 -14.54 -13.34 17.41
N GLN A 123 -15.72 -13.07 16.84
CA GLN A 123 -16.92 -12.65 17.58
C GLN A 123 -17.42 -13.69 18.59
N ARG A 124 -17.24 -14.99 18.28
CA ARG A 124 -17.60 -16.08 19.20
C ARG A 124 -16.60 -16.20 20.35
N GLN A 125 -15.32 -15.92 20.09
CA GLN A 125 -14.28 -15.90 21.12
C GLN A 125 -14.53 -14.74 22.11
N GLU A 126 -14.79 -13.52 21.63
CA GLU A 126 -15.12 -12.36 22.47
C GLU A 126 -16.39 -12.60 23.32
N ARG A 127 -17.44 -13.19 22.75
CA ARG A 127 -18.63 -13.58 23.50
C ARG A 127 -18.36 -14.66 24.55
N SER A 128 -17.45 -15.59 24.28
CA SER A 128 -17.04 -16.59 25.27
C SER A 128 -16.22 -15.99 26.40
N TRP A 129 -15.33 -15.03 26.12
CA TRP A 129 -14.55 -14.32 27.14
C TRP A 129 -15.44 -13.45 28.04
N THR A 130 -16.39 -12.72 27.46
CA THR A 130 -17.34 -11.90 28.21
C THR A 130 -18.29 -12.75 29.06
N TYR A 131 -18.76 -13.89 28.55
CA TYR A 131 -19.55 -14.83 29.34
C TYR A 131 -18.76 -15.40 30.53
N LYS A 132 -17.50 -15.81 30.32
CA LYS A 132 -16.63 -16.38 31.36
C LYS A 132 -16.23 -15.35 32.43
N MET A 133 -16.09 -14.08 32.04
CA MET A 133 -15.89 -12.94 32.96
C MET A 133 -17.14 -12.63 33.79
N CYS A 134 -18.33 -12.62 33.19
CA CYS A 134 -19.59 -12.33 33.89
C CYS A 134 -20.09 -13.50 34.75
N SER A 135 -19.78 -14.75 34.38
CA SER A 135 -20.23 -15.94 35.11
C SER A 135 -19.40 -16.26 36.35
N GLY A 136 -18.36 -15.48 36.66
CA GLY A 136 -17.55 -15.63 37.87
C GLY A 136 -16.88 -17.00 37.99
N ASP A 137 -16.58 -17.69 36.89
CA ASP A 137 -15.96 -19.01 36.94
C ASP A 137 -14.43 -18.87 36.99
N SER A 138 -13.93 -18.65 38.20
CA SER A 138 -12.50 -18.59 38.53
C SER A 138 -11.85 -19.98 38.62
N ARG A 139 -12.16 -20.89 37.69
CA ARG A 139 -11.47 -22.18 37.56
C ARG A 139 -11.00 -22.40 36.12
N SER A 140 -9.85 -21.81 35.80
CA SER A 140 -8.81 -22.38 34.91
C SER A 140 -7.72 -21.35 34.64
N THR A 141 -6.98 -20.96 35.68
CA THR A 141 -5.52 -20.86 35.51
C THR A 141 -5.02 -22.30 35.39
N LEU A 142 -4.78 -22.77 34.18
CA LEU A 142 -3.96 -23.96 33.97
C LEU A 142 -2.47 -23.53 33.98
N PRO A 143 -1.58 -24.42 34.45
CA PRO A 143 -0.13 -24.20 34.45
C PRO A 143 0.45 -24.06 33.03
#